data_AF-A0A0V0VYU9-F1
#
_entry.id   AF-A0A0V0VYU9-F1
#
_cell.length_a   1.000
_cell.length_b   1.000
_cell.length_c   1.000
_cell.angle_alpha   90.00
_cell.angle_beta   90.00
_cell.angle_gamma   90.00
#
_symmetry.space_group_name_H-M   'P 1'
#
loop_
_entity.id
_entity.type
_entity.pdbx_description
1 polymer ?
#
loop_
_entity_poly.entity_id
_entity_poly.type
_entity_poly.pdbx_seq_one_letter_code
_entity_poly.pdbx_strand_id
1 'polypeptide(L)'
;MSFFICAFICFCVCFSLLLIVRYRRHLRHRRTNSTVSTCVVLGSGGHTMEILRLVQSFDNSKYNPIHFIIADTDLNSVEKVKPMLKDGNVSFSTIRRCREVKQSISNVFLPTLVATGQSLVQIWRTNPELLLCNGPGTCLPVCFAAFFVDLLFGRTCRIIYVESVCRVTRLSLTCKILYYFYIADYVLVQWPELAAVYPRTLYIGSLFAFALAENYEENYERLKVELERQRQANGNTFSWKFGRNAYFKNKSIGEIKKLLGYRMLPQPAKERNEMPMPEDLLNLENFNYPVEFDSRKHWPQCEKVISFIKDQANCGSCWAVSSASVMSDRTCIATDGQFTTLLSDAELLSCCTACGYGCNGGYPQRTFKYWVYSGMPTGGPYGSNGTCKPYPIPPCSNCSETRTPKCSKSCISTYPLSLNEDRHYGKLFQA
;
A
#
# COMPACT_ATOMS: atom_id res chain seq x y z
N MET A 1 -48.01 -4.34 39.61
CA MET A 1 -47.78 -4.62 38.17
C MET A 1 -47.98 -3.38 37.29
N SER A 2 -49.09 -2.64 37.43
CA SER A 2 -49.42 -1.48 36.57
C SER A 2 -48.36 -0.36 36.58
N PHE A 3 -47.77 -0.03 37.74
CA PHE A 3 -46.71 0.98 37.84
C PHE A 3 -45.44 0.64 37.03
N PHE A 4 -44.98 -0.61 37.08
CA PHE A 4 -43.79 -1.05 36.35
C PHE A 4 -44.03 -1.04 34.83
N ILE A 5 -45.24 -1.36 34.39
CA ILE A 5 -45.63 -1.30 32.98
C ILE A 5 -45.65 0.15 32.50
N CYS A 6 -46.28 1.06 33.27
CA CYS A 6 -46.29 2.49 32.93
C CYS A 6 -44.88 3.10 32.92
N ALA A 7 -44.04 2.76 33.90
CA ALA A 7 -42.65 3.21 33.96
C ALA A 7 -41.82 2.70 32.76
N PHE A 8 -42.02 1.43 32.37
CA PHE A 8 -41.35 0.85 31.20
C PHE A 8 -41.81 1.50 29.88
N ILE A 9 -43.11 1.72 29.71
CA ILE A 9 -43.64 2.41 28.52
C ILE A 9 -43.10 3.84 28.45
N CYS A 10 -43.12 4.58 29.56
CA CYS A 10 -42.58 5.93 29.63
C CYS A 10 -41.08 5.96 29.29
N PHE A 11 -40.30 5.02 29.83
CA PHE A 11 -38.89 4.86 29.48
C PHE A 11 -38.68 4.61 27.98
N CYS A 12 -39.44 3.68 27.38
CA CYS A 12 -39.36 3.37 25.95
C CYS A 12 -39.72 4.56 25.07
N VAL A 13 -40.74 5.34 25.43
CA VAL A 13 -41.12 6.57 24.70
C VAL A 13 -40.02 7.62 24.82
N CYS A 14 -39.56 7.91 26.03
CA CYS A 14 -38.48 8.88 26.26
C CYS A 14 -37.19 8.47 25.53
N PHE A 15 -36.81 7.20 25.59
CA PHE A 15 -35.64 6.68 24.89
C PHE A 15 -35.79 6.80 23.36
N SER A 16 -36.98 6.49 22.82
CA SER A 16 -37.26 6.65 21.39
C SER A 16 -37.18 8.11 20.95
N LEU A 17 -37.70 9.05 21.76
CA LEU A 17 -37.57 10.48 21.50
C LEU A 17 -36.11 10.93 21.50
N LEU A 18 -35.30 10.47 22.46
CA LEU A 18 -33.87 10.76 22.51
C LEU A 18 -33.13 10.24 21.27
N LEU A 19 -33.46 9.05 20.79
CA LEU A 19 -32.91 8.52 19.53
C LEU A 19 -33.28 9.39 18.32
N ILE A 20 -34.52 9.83 18.22
CA ILE A 20 -34.98 10.71 17.12
C ILE A 20 -34.26 12.06 17.20
N VAL A 21 -34.09 12.63 18.39
CA VAL A 21 -33.35 13.87 18.61
C VAL A 21 -31.89 13.71 18.20
N ARG A 22 -31.23 12.62 18.63
CA ARG A 22 -29.86 12.28 18.22
C ARG A 22 -29.77 12.20 16.70
N TYR A 23 -30.65 11.43 16.06
CA TYR A 23 -30.67 11.27 14.61
C TYR A 23 -30.81 12.61 13.87
N ARG A 24 -31.78 13.45 14.26
CA ARG A 24 -31.97 14.79 13.68
C ARG A 24 -30.76 15.69 13.87
N ARG A 25 -30.08 15.59 15.02
CA ARG A 25 -28.84 16.35 15.31
C ARG A 25 -27.72 15.95 14.35
N HIS A 26 -27.50 14.66 14.15
CA HIS A 26 -26.50 14.17 13.20
C HIS A 26 -26.78 14.58 11.75
N LEU A 27 -28.05 14.64 11.33
CA LEU A 27 -28.43 15.13 10.00
C LEU A 27 -28.18 16.63 9.82
N ARG A 28 -28.43 17.43 10.85
CA ARG A 28 -28.27 18.90 10.80
C ARG A 28 -26.84 19.36 11.07
N HIS A 29 -26.00 18.50 11.64
CA HIS A 29 -24.64 18.86 11.98
C HIS A 29 -23.83 19.16 10.71
N ARG A 30 -23.46 20.44 10.55
CA ARG A 30 -22.54 20.91 9.52
C ARG A 30 -21.21 21.24 10.18
N ARG A 31 -20.13 20.69 9.63
CA ARG A 31 -18.78 20.92 10.15
C ARG A 31 -18.35 22.35 9.85
N THR A 32 -17.82 23.02 10.86
CA THR A 32 -17.23 24.37 10.76
C THR A 32 -15.71 24.32 10.73
N ASN A 33 -15.11 23.26 11.29
CA ASN A 33 -13.66 23.12 11.46
C ASN A 33 -13.00 22.39 10.29
N SER A 34 -11.76 22.77 9.97
CA SER A 34 -10.94 22.15 8.92
C SER A 34 -10.38 20.77 9.29
N THR A 35 -10.31 20.43 10.58
CA THR A 35 -9.84 19.14 11.10
C THR A 35 -10.94 18.34 11.83
N VAL A 36 -10.70 17.05 12.05
CA VAL A 36 -11.56 16.11 12.80
C VAL A 36 -10.78 15.52 13.97
N SER A 37 -11.25 15.79 15.19
CA SER A 37 -10.75 15.09 16.38
C SER A 37 -11.16 13.62 16.32
N THR A 38 -10.18 12.73 16.26
CA THR A 38 -10.38 11.31 15.98
C THR A 38 -9.91 10.45 17.16
N CYS A 39 -10.80 9.62 17.68
CA CYS A 39 -10.47 8.60 18.67
C CYS A 39 -10.50 7.21 18.02
N VAL A 40 -9.47 6.41 18.27
CA VAL A 40 -9.28 5.09 17.67
C VAL A 40 -9.12 4.04 18.76
N VAL A 41 -10.00 3.04 18.77
CA VAL A 41 -9.92 1.93 19.74
C VAL A 41 -9.13 0.78 19.13
N LEU A 42 -8.01 0.43 19.76
CA LEU A 42 -7.17 -0.68 19.32
C LEU A 42 -7.65 -1.99 19.96
N GLY A 43 -8.07 -2.94 19.13
CA GLY A 43 -8.34 -4.33 19.53
C GLY A 43 -7.05 -5.16 19.62
N SER A 44 -7.04 -6.27 20.35
CA SER A 44 -5.81 -7.06 20.50
C SER A 44 -5.40 -7.85 19.25
N GLY A 45 -4.09 -7.98 19.02
CA GLY A 45 -3.53 -8.88 18.00
C GLY A 45 -3.74 -8.38 16.56
N GLY A 46 -4.36 -9.21 15.71
CA GLY A 46 -4.60 -8.91 14.29
C GLY A 46 -5.48 -7.67 14.07
N HIS A 47 -6.43 -7.41 14.98
CA HIS A 47 -7.32 -6.25 14.95
C HIS A 47 -6.57 -4.91 15.05
N THR A 48 -5.50 -4.86 15.86
CA THR A 48 -4.65 -3.67 15.92
C THR A 48 -3.99 -3.40 14.57
N MET A 49 -3.55 -4.45 13.86
CA MET A 49 -2.93 -4.26 12.53
C MET A 49 -3.96 -3.73 11.52
N GLU A 50 -5.19 -4.25 11.55
CA GLU A 50 -6.29 -3.80 10.68
C GLU A 50 -6.53 -2.30 10.80
N ILE A 51 -6.74 -1.84 12.03
CA ILE A 51 -7.12 -0.45 12.26
C ILE A 51 -5.94 0.50 12.11
N LEU A 52 -4.72 0.11 12.50
CA LEU A 52 -3.53 0.94 12.28
C LEU A 52 -3.24 1.12 10.79
N ARG A 53 -3.49 0.11 9.95
CA ARG A 53 -3.31 0.25 8.50
C ARG A 53 -4.28 1.27 7.91
N LEU A 54 -5.51 1.30 8.41
CA LEU A 54 -6.50 2.30 8.04
C LEU A 54 -6.10 3.70 8.53
N VAL A 55 -5.62 3.83 9.76
CA VAL A 55 -5.19 5.14 10.30
C VAL A 55 -3.93 5.66 9.58
N GLN A 56 -3.02 4.78 9.17
CA GLN A 56 -1.82 5.16 8.39
C GLN A 56 -2.14 5.76 7.01
N SER A 57 -3.34 5.52 6.46
CA SER A 57 -3.76 6.15 5.20
C SER A 57 -4.49 7.47 5.41
N PHE A 58 -4.69 7.92 6.66
CA PHE A 58 -5.35 9.19 6.94
C PHE A 58 -4.47 10.37 6.54
N ASP A 59 -5.14 11.40 6.04
CA ASP A 59 -4.52 12.70 5.81
C ASP A 59 -4.43 13.46 7.14
N ASN A 60 -3.21 13.57 7.68
CA ASN A 60 -2.94 14.24 8.95
C ASN A 60 -3.37 15.72 8.98
N SER A 61 -3.58 16.36 7.82
CA SER A 61 -4.13 17.72 7.75
C SER A 61 -5.64 17.77 8.03
N LYS A 62 -6.34 16.63 7.89
CA LYS A 62 -7.79 16.50 8.07
C LYS A 62 -8.18 15.77 9.35
N TYR A 63 -7.41 14.76 9.77
CA TYR A 63 -7.71 13.95 10.96
C TYR A 63 -6.69 14.26 12.06
N ASN A 64 -7.00 15.25 12.89
CA ASN A 64 -6.10 15.78 13.90
C ASN A 64 -6.90 16.53 14.99
N PRO A 65 -6.69 16.25 16.29
CA PRO A 65 -5.75 15.26 16.87
C PRO A 65 -6.24 13.81 16.77
N ILE A 66 -5.31 12.87 16.91
CA ILE A 66 -5.61 11.43 16.97
C ILE A 66 -5.32 10.91 18.39
N HIS A 67 -6.32 10.27 19.01
CA HIS A 67 -6.19 9.65 20.32
C HIS A 67 -6.45 8.15 20.25
N PHE A 68 -5.51 7.32 20.72
CA PHE A 68 -5.65 5.87 20.77
C PHE A 68 -6.15 5.40 22.14
N ILE A 69 -7.16 4.55 22.17
CA ILE A 69 -7.60 3.84 23.38
C ILE A 69 -7.16 2.38 23.25
N ILE A 70 -6.36 1.91 24.21
CA ILE A 70 -5.72 0.59 24.18
C ILE A 70 -6.13 -0.20 25.43
N ALA A 71 -6.26 -1.52 25.33
CA ALA A 71 -6.44 -2.35 26.52
C ALA A 71 -5.14 -2.39 27.36
N ASP A 72 -5.24 -2.24 28.67
CA ASP A 72 -4.11 -2.25 29.62
C ASP A 72 -3.16 -3.45 29.50
N THR A 73 -3.71 -4.64 29.24
CA THR A 73 -2.93 -5.88 29.03
C THR A 73 -2.32 -6.03 27.63
N ASP A 74 -2.51 -5.08 26.71
CA ASP A 74 -2.10 -5.21 25.31
C ASP A 74 -0.83 -4.41 24.98
N LEU A 75 0.29 -4.80 25.61
CA LEU A 75 1.60 -4.16 25.45
C LEU A 75 2.09 -4.15 24.00
N ASN A 76 1.77 -5.18 23.22
CA ASN A 76 2.16 -5.28 21.81
C ASN A 76 1.54 -4.17 20.95
N SER A 77 0.32 -3.75 21.27
CA SER A 77 -0.37 -2.68 20.54
C SER A 77 0.19 -1.31 20.91
N VAL A 78 0.66 -1.13 22.16
CA VAL A 78 1.37 0.08 22.59
C VAL A 78 2.67 0.24 21.79
N GLU A 79 3.50 -0.81 21.68
CA GLU A 79 4.75 -0.76 20.91
C GLU A 79 4.54 -0.36 19.44
N LYS A 80 3.42 -0.80 18.83
CA LYS A 80 3.08 -0.47 17.44
C LYS A 80 2.67 0.99 17.24
N VAL A 81 2.14 1.65 18.26
CA VAL A 81 1.72 3.06 18.21
C VAL A 81 2.87 4.00 18.52
N LYS A 82 3.89 3.58 19.28
CA LYS A 82 5.03 4.42 19.66
C LYS A 82 5.69 5.18 18.50
N PRO A 83 5.91 4.61 17.30
CA PRO A 83 6.46 5.36 16.18
C PRO A 83 5.59 6.55 15.76
N MET A 84 4.27 6.43 15.89
CA MET A 84 3.29 7.47 15.52
C MET A 84 3.17 8.57 16.59
N LEU A 85 3.57 8.31 17.84
CA LEU A 85 3.58 9.29 18.93
C LEU A 85 4.65 10.37 18.78
N LYS A 86 5.60 10.20 17.85
CA LYS A 86 6.60 11.25 17.55
C LYS A 86 5.95 12.50 16.94
N ASP A 87 4.77 12.35 16.36
CA ASP A 87 3.94 13.47 15.92
C ASP A 87 3.19 14.01 17.14
N GLY A 88 3.48 15.23 17.58
CA GLY A 88 2.95 15.84 18.82
C GLY A 88 1.42 15.99 18.91
N ASN A 89 0.70 15.60 17.85
CA ASN A 89 -0.76 15.59 17.75
C ASN A 89 -1.39 14.21 17.98
N VAL A 90 -0.58 13.21 18.32
CA VAL A 90 -1.01 11.83 18.57
C VAL A 90 -0.82 11.50 20.05
N SER A 91 -1.86 10.98 20.69
CA SER A 91 -1.82 10.59 22.10
C SER A 91 -2.48 9.23 22.32
N PHE A 92 -2.26 8.61 23.48
CA PHE A 92 -2.93 7.35 23.82
C PHE A 92 -3.33 7.30 25.30
N SER A 93 -4.34 6.48 25.61
CA SER A 93 -4.77 6.12 26.95
C SER A 93 -5.10 4.63 27.03
N THR A 94 -5.12 4.09 28.24
CA THR A 94 -5.43 2.68 28.49
C THR A 94 -6.75 2.50 29.23
N ILE A 95 -7.50 1.45 28.89
CA ILE A 95 -8.69 1.00 29.61
C ILE A 95 -8.57 -0.46 30.02
N ARG A 96 -9.28 -0.85 31.08
CA ARG A 96 -9.28 -2.22 31.59
C ARG A 96 -9.82 -3.19 30.54
N ARG A 97 -9.11 -4.27 30.29
CA ARG A 97 -9.59 -5.32 29.38
C ARG A 97 -10.86 -5.98 29.93
N CYS A 98 -11.90 -6.07 29.10
CA CYS A 98 -13.19 -6.65 29.51
C CYS A 98 -13.18 -8.18 29.60
N ARG A 99 -12.30 -8.85 28.85
CA ARG A 99 -12.22 -10.31 28.78
C ARG A 99 -10.85 -10.79 28.31
N GLU A 100 -10.28 -11.79 28.99
CA GLU A 100 -9.11 -12.54 28.53
C GLU A 100 -9.50 -13.85 27.82
N VAL A 101 -8.55 -14.40 27.06
CA VAL A 101 -8.74 -15.68 26.36
C VAL A 101 -8.89 -16.79 27.41
N LYS A 102 -9.97 -17.60 27.31
CA LYS A 102 -10.38 -18.68 28.24
C LYS A 102 -11.13 -18.28 29.53
N GLN A 103 -11.47 -17.00 29.75
CA GLN A 103 -12.31 -16.62 30.91
C GLN A 103 -13.80 -17.00 30.72
N SER A 104 -14.42 -17.45 31.82
CA SER A 104 -15.87 -17.71 31.91
C SER A 104 -16.68 -16.42 31.71
N ILE A 105 -17.83 -16.53 31.04
CA ILE A 105 -18.74 -15.40 30.73
C ILE A 105 -19.26 -14.74 32.02
N SER A 106 -19.40 -15.49 33.11
CA SER A 106 -19.89 -14.96 34.41
C SER A 106 -18.94 -13.92 35.04
N ASN A 107 -17.64 -13.97 34.72
CA ASN A 107 -16.63 -13.09 35.31
C ASN A 107 -16.35 -11.84 34.46
N VAL A 108 -17.13 -11.60 33.40
CA VAL A 108 -16.95 -10.49 32.45
C VAL A 108 -17.65 -9.20 32.92
N PHE A 109 -18.67 -9.32 33.79
CA PHE A 109 -19.53 -8.18 34.15
C PHE A 109 -18.78 -7.05 34.86
N LEU A 110 -18.04 -7.36 35.92
CA LEU A 110 -17.33 -6.35 36.71
C LEU A 110 -16.20 -5.65 35.91
N PRO A 111 -15.33 -6.36 35.17
CA PRO A 111 -14.34 -5.71 34.30
C PRO A 111 -14.98 -4.82 33.22
N THR A 112 -16.13 -5.23 32.66
CA THR A 112 -16.86 -4.45 31.66
C THR A 112 -17.44 -3.16 32.24
N LEU A 113 -17.96 -3.20 33.48
CA LEU A 113 -18.47 -2.01 34.16
C LEU A 113 -17.34 -1.02 34.46
N VAL A 114 -16.19 -1.50 34.95
CA VAL A 114 -14.99 -0.67 35.16
C VAL A 114 -14.51 -0.06 33.85
N ALA A 115 -14.41 -0.86 32.79
CA ALA A 115 -14.00 -0.39 31.48
C ALA A 115 -14.97 0.67 30.91
N THR A 116 -16.27 0.54 31.19
CA THR A 116 -17.30 1.51 30.78
C THR A 116 -17.13 2.84 31.52
N GLY A 117 -16.90 2.81 32.84
CA GLY A 117 -16.59 4.01 33.62
C GLY A 117 -15.34 4.74 33.12
N GLN A 118 -14.26 3.99 32.87
CA GLN A 118 -13.04 4.54 32.28
C GLN A 118 -13.28 5.10 30.87
N SER A 119 -14.05 4.40 30.04
CA SER A 119 -14.41 4.85 28.69
C SER A 119 -15.19 6.16 28.71
N LEU A 120 -16.13 6.34 29.64
CA LEU A 120 -16.87 7.60 29.80
C LEU A 120 -15.92 8.77 30.11
N VAL A 121 -14.96 8.57 31.00
CA VAL A 121 -13.95 9.59 31.32
C VAL A 121 -13.10 9.92 30.08
N GLN A 122 -12.65 8.91 29.33
CA GLN A 122 -11.82 9.15 28.13
C GLN A 122 -12.59 9.87 27.03
N ILE A 123 -13.81 9.43 26.72
CA ILE A 123 -14.68 10.11 25.74
C ILE A 123 -15.01 11.54 26.17
N TRP A 124 -15.26 11.77 27.46
CA TRP A 124 -15.54 13.10 27.97
C TRP A 124 -14.35 14.05 27.75
N ARG A 125 -13.14 13.60 28.11
CA ARG A 125 -11.89 14.36 28.01
C ARG A 125 -11.43 14.60 26.58
N THR A 126 -11.48 13.57 25.74
CA THR A 126 -10.98 13.63 24.35
C THR A 126 -11.96 14.33 23.42
N ASN A 127 -13.26 14.34 23.77
CA ASN A 127 -14.34 14.95 23.00
C ASN A 127 -14.24 14.66 21.48
N PRO A 128 -14.23 13.39 21.06
CA PRO A 128 -13.99 13.04 19.67
C PRO A 128 -15.19 13.38 18.80
N GLU A 129 -14.91 13.82 17.57
CA GLU A 129 -15.89 13.97 16.50
C GLU A 129 -16.05 12.66 15.71
N LEU A 130 -15.00 11.84 15.68
CA LEU A 130 -14.98 10.52 15.06
C LEU A 130 -14.45 9.48 16.05
N LEU A 131 -15.21 8.42 16.25
CA LEU A 131 -14.80 7.23 16.98
C LEU A 131 -14.68 6.05 16.00
N LEU A 132 -13.46 5.56 15.80
CA LEU A 132 -13.16 4.42 14.96
C LEU A 132 -12.84 3.20 15.82
N CYS A 133 -13.59 2.11 15.61
CA CYS A 133 -13.46 0.90 16.42
C CYS A 133 -13.26 -0.35 15.55
N ASN A 134 -12.37 -1.24 15.98
CA ASN A 134 -12.18 -2.57 15.40
C ASN A 134 -11.85 -3.58 16.52
N GLY A 135 -12.33 -4.81 16.37
CA GLY A 135 -11.97 -5.92 17.25
C GLY A 135 -12.93 -6.15 18.44
N PRO A 136 -12.61 -7.14 19.30
CA PRO A 136 -13.56 -7.70 20.25
C PRO A 136 -13.69 -6.86 21.52
N GLY A 137 -14.75 -7.12 22.29
CA GLY A 137 -14.89 -6.86 23.74
C GLY A 137 -14.68 -5.40 24.19
N THR A 138 -13.43 -4.96 24.18
CA THR A 138 -12.94 -3.63 24.58
C THR A 138 -13.60 -2.48 23.82
N CYS A 139 -14.04 -2.72 22.57
CA CYS A 139 -14.76 -1.71 21.79
C CYS A 139 -16.16 -1.39 22.33
N LEU A 140 -16.85 -2.35 22.95
CA LEU A 140 -18.23 -2.15 23.42
C LEU A 140 -18.33 -1.02 24.46
N PRO A 141 -17.56 -1.04 25.58
CA PRO A 141 -17.58 0.04 26.55
C PRO A 141 -17.36 1.43 25.95
N VAL A 142 -16.43 1.56 25.01
CA VAL A 142 -16.09 2.84 24.37
C VAL A 142 -17.22 3.33 23.47
N CYS A 143 -17.78 2.44 22.64
CA CYS A 143 -18.93 2.76 21.79
C CYS A 143 -20.16 3.15 22.63
N PHE A 144 -20.44 2.41 23.71
CA PHE A 144 -21.53 2.75 24.62
C PHE A 144 -21.30 4.10 25.29
N ALA A 145 -20.09 4.36 25.79
CA ALA A 145 -19.74 5.64 26.39
C ALA A 145 -19.96 6.81 25.41
N ALA A 146 -19.46 6.70 24.17
CA ALA A 146 -19.69 7.70 23.13
C ALA A 146 -21.17 7.89 22.80
N PHE A 147 -21.91 6.79 22.65
CA PHE A 147 -23.33 6.83 22.36
C PHE A 147 -24.14 7.50 23.47
N PHE A 148 -23.90 7.16 24.74
CA PHE A 148 -24.63 7.77 25.86
C PHE A 148 -24.26 9.23 26.07
N VAL A 149 -22.97 9.59 25.92
CA VAL A 149 -22.55 10.99 26.01
C VAL A 149 -23.21 11.82 24.92
N ASP A 150 -23.33 11.28 23.71
CA ASP A 150 -24.05 11.92 22.61
C ASP A 150 -25.55 12.03 22.89
N LEU A 151 -26.19 10.93 23.30
CA LEU A 151 -27.62 10.85 23.57
C LEU A 151 -28.06 11.86 24.64
N LEU A 152 -27.29 11.97 25.74
CA LEU A 152 -27.63 12.78 26.91
C LEU A 152 -27.14 14.23 26.83
N PHE A 153 -25.94 14.47 26.28
CA PHE A 153 -25.26 15.77 26.36
C PHE A 153 -25.15 16.52 25.05
N GLY A 154 -25.83 16.08 23.98
CA GLY A 154 -25.86 16.92 22.78
C GLY A 154 -24.65 16.78 21.85
N ARG A 155 -23.69 15.87 22.14
CA ARG A 155 -22.50 15.69 21.29
C ARG A 155 -22.88 15.14 19.90
N THR A 156 -21.91 15.11 18.99
CA THR A 156 -22.12 14.65 17.59
C THR A 156 -21.00 13.72 17.14
N CYS A 157 -20.57 12.83 18.03
CA CYS A 157 -19.50 11.86 17.73
C CYS A 157 -20.01 10.80 16.75
N ARG A 158 -19.38 10.69 15.58
CA ARG A 158 -19.68 9.65 14.59
C ARG A 158 -18.99 8.35 14.98
N ILE A 159 -19.74 7.29 15.19
CA ILE A 159 -19.22 5.97 15.56
C ILE A 159 -19.14 5.10 14.31
N ILE A 160 -17.92 4.76 13.91
CA ILE A 160 -17.64 3.86 12.78
C ILE A 160 -17.03 2.57 13.33
N TYR A 161 -17.72 1.46 13.10
CA TYR A 161 -17.20 0.13 13.42
C TYR A 161 -16.71 -0.56 12.16
N VAL A 162 -15.46 -1.01 12.18
CA VAL A 162 -14.84 -1.77 11.09
C VAL A 162 -14.85 -3.25 11.47
N GLU A 163 -15.61 -4.06 10.73
CA GLU A 163 -15.60 -5.50 10.93
C GLU A 163 -14.28 -6.11 10.45
N SER A 164 -13.84 -7.15 11.16
CA SER A 164 -12.60 -7.83 10.87
C SER A 164 -12.65 -8.63 9.58
N VAL A 165 -11.51 -8.66 8.90
CA VAL A 165 -11.29 -9.40 7.67
C VAL A 165 -11.53 -10.91 7.86
N CYS A 166 -11.37 -11.43 9.07
CA CYS A 166 -11.63 -12.83 9.39
C CYS A 166 -13.14 -13.18 9.39
N ARG A 167 -14.02 -12.19 9.26
CA ARG A 167 -15.48 -12.39 9.20
C ARG A 167 -15.95 -12.35 7.75
N VAL A 168 -16.07 -13.51 7.13
CA VAL A 168 -16.49 -13.63 5.72
C VAL A 168 -18.00 -13.80 5.57
N THR A 169 -18.62 -14.58 6.45
CA THR A 169 -20.03 -15.00 6.29
C THR A 169 -21.00 -14.42 7.34
N ARG A 170 -20.50 -14.07 8.54
CA ARG A 170 -21.31 -13.56 9.64
C ARG A 170 -20.57 -12.48 10.43
N LEU A 171 -21.29 -11.43 10.82
CA LEU A 171 -20.77 -10.38 11.71
C LEU A 171 -20.36 -10.98 13.07
N SER A 172 -19.31 -10.42 13.67
CA SER A 172 -18.89 -10.70 15.03
C SER A 172 -19.99 -10.33 16.04
N LEU A 173 -19.99 -10.94 17.23
CA LEU A 173 -20.98 -10.62 18.27
C LEU A 173 -20.94 -9.14 18.65
N THR A 174 -19.76 -8.56 18.81
CA THR A 174 -19.57 -7.12 19.07
C THR A 174 -20.20 -6.28 17.96
N CYS A 175 -19.93 -6.61 16.69
CA CYS A 175 -20.52 -5.90 15.57
C CYS A 175 -22.05 -6.06 15.52
N LYS A 176 -22.59 -7.26 15.77
CA LYS A 176 -24.04 -7.50 15.84
C LYS A 176 -24.71 -6.63 16.89
N ILE A 177 -24.12 -6.50 18.08
CA ILE A 177 -24.66 -5.62 19.12
C ILE A 177 -24.70 -4.18 18.61
N LEU A 178 -23.57 -3.66 18.11
CA LEU A 178 -23.51 -2.28 17.59
C LEU A 178 -24.43 -2.06 16.37
N TYR A 179 -24.63 -3.13 15.59
CA TYR A 179 -25.46 -3.14 14.39
C TYR A 179 -26.96 -3.09 14.73
N TYR A 180 -27.46 -4.03 15.54
CA TYR A 180 -28.89 -4.17 15.81
C TYR A 180 -29.42 -3.13 16.80
N PHE A 181 -28.58 -2.63 17.71
CA PHE A 181 -28.97 -1.56 18.65
C PHE A 181 -28.76 -0.15 18.10
N TYR A 182 -28.40 0.00 16.80
CA TYR A 182 -28.19 1.31 16.16
C TYR A 182 -27.18 2.22 16.88
N ILE A 183 -26.17 1.61 17.50
CA ILE A 183 -25.11 2.34 18.23
C ILE A 183 -24.05 2.84 17.26
N ALA A 184 -23.60 1.99 16.34
CA ALA A 184 -22.68 2.41 15.29
C ALA A 184 -23.45 3.12 14.18
N ASP A 185 -23.04 4.34 13.82
CA ASP A 185 -23.62 5.10 12.72
C ASP A 185 -23.29 4.41 11.38
N TYR A 186 -22.04 3.96 11.22
CA TYR A 186 -21.58 3.19 10.06
C TYR A 186 -20.92 1.89 10.48
N VAL A 187 -21.21 0.82 9.74
CA VAL A 187 -20.55 -0.48 9.89
C VAL A 187 -19.86 -0.80 8.57
N LEU A 188 -18.53 -0.85 8.58
CA LEU A 188 -17.72 -1.16 7.40
C LEU A 188 -17.42 -2.65 7.36
N VAL A 189 -17.63 -3.29 6.21
CA VAL A 189 -17.33 -4.71 5.98
C VAL A 189 -16.36 -4.89 4.82
N GLN A 190 -15.54 -5.92 4.92
CA GLN A 190 -14.45 -6.20 3.97
C GLN A 190 -14.81 -7.28 2.94
N TRP A 191 -16.01 -7.84 3.02
CA TRP A 191 -16.50 -8.91 2.15
C TRP A 191 -17.86 -8.54 1.55
N PRO A 192 -18.05 -8.69 0.23
CA PRO A 192 -19.32 -8.36 -0.43
C PRO A 192 -20.47 -9.27 0.06
N GLU A 193 -20.18 -10.51 0.45
CA GLU A 193 -21.16 -11.47 0.98
C GLU A 193 -21.79 -10.96 2.29
N LEU A 194 -21.00 -10.31 3.16
CA LEU A 194 -21.54 -9.67 4.35
C LEU A 194 -22.44 -8.49 4.01
N ALA A 195 -22.04 -7.66 3.04
CA ALA A 195 -22.83 -6.51 2.65
C ALA A 195 -24.19 -6.91 2.06
N ALA A 196 -24.23 -8.04 1.33
CA ALA A 196 -25.47 -8.62 0.82
C ALA A 196 -26.42 -9.09 1.94
N VAL A 197 -25.87 -9.64 3.04
CA VAL A 197 -26.67 -10.16 4.16
C VAL A 197 -27.11 -9.04 5.14
N TYR A 198 -26.32 -7.98 5.26
CA TYR A 198 -26.53 -6.90 6.23
C TYR A 198 -26.64 -5.52 5.53
N PRO A 199 -27.85 -5.08 5.15
CA PRO A 199 -28.06 -3.90 4.29
C PRO A 199 -27.55 -2.56 4.84
N ARG A 200 -27.37 -2.43 6.16
CA ARG A 200 -26.85 -1.20 6.79
C ARG A 200 -25.31 -1.17 6.85
N THR A 201 -24.65 -2.17 6.27
CA THR A 201 -23.19 -2.20 6.18
C THR A 201 -22.71 -1.57 4.87
N LEU A 202 -21.50 -1.00 4.90
CA LEU A 202 -20.82 -0.47 3.73
C LEU A 202 -19.66 -1.37 3.36
N TYR A 203 -19.67 -1.94 2.15
CA TYR A 203 -18.55 -2.69 1.63
C TYR A 203 -17.42 -1.74 1.21
N ILE A 204 -16.23 -1.92 1.79
CA ILE A 204 -15.06 -1.07 1.53
C ILE A 204 -13.91 -1.81 0.84
N GLY A 205 -14.10 -3.08 0.47
CA GLY A 205 -13.01 -3.97 0.05
C GLY A 205 -12.15 -4.46 1.22
N SER A 206 -11.18 -5.32 0.92
CA SER A 206 -10.27 -5.83 1.95
C SER A 206 -9.22 -4.77 2.32
N LEU A 207 -9.12 -4.46 3.63
CA LEU A 207 -8.03 -3.65 4.19
C LEU A 207 -6.67 -4.37 4.08
N PHE A 208 -6.70 -5.69 3.92
CA PHE A 208 -5.53 -6.50 3.59
C PHE A 208 -5.57 -6.94 2.13
N ALA A 209 -4.56 -6.53 1.37
CA ALA A 209 -4.12 -7.37 0.27
C ALA A 209 -3.36 -8.55 0.88
N PHE A 210 -4.04 -9.65 1.22
CA PHE A 210 -3.43 -10.84 1.84
C PHE A 210 -2.18 -11.34 1.09
N ALA A 211 -2.12 -11.11 -0.22
CA ALA A 211 -0.98 -11.45 -1.06
C ALA A 211 0.23 -10.51 -0.95
N LEU A 212 0.19 -9.44 -0.15
CA LEU A 212 1.30 -8.45 -0.03
C LEU A 212 2.04 -8.52 1.30
N ALA A 213 1.48 -9.17 2.33
CA ALA A 213 2.09 -9.31 3.66
C ALA A 213 2.72 -10.68 3.92
N GLU A 214 2.51 -11.66 3.02
CA GLU A 214 3.20 -12.96 3.04
C GLU A 214 4.72 -12.73 2.96
N ASN A 215 5.49 -13.41 3.81
CA ASN A 215 6.95 -13.29 3.79
C ASN A 215 7.54 -14.19 2.70
N TYR A 216 8.67 -13.78 2.11
CA TYR A 216 9.33 -14.49 1.02
C TYR A 216 9.61 -15.97 1.37
N GLU A 217 10.10 -16.24 2.57
CA GLU A 217 10.44 -17.60 3.02
C GLU A 217 9.20 -18.51 3.12
N GLU A 218 8.08 -17.98 3.61
CA GLU A 218 6.83 -18.74 3.73
C GLU A 218 6.25 -19.08 2.35
N ASN A 219 6.24 -18.07 1.46
CA ASN A 219 5.81 -18.27 0.08
C ASN A 219 6.71 -19.26 -0.67
N TYR A 220 8.02 -19.23 -0.42
CA TYR A 220 8.98 -20.16 -1.00
C TYR A 220 8.67 -21.61 -0.59
N GLU A 221 8.46 -21.89 0.69
CA GLU A 221 8.14 -23.26 1.15
C GLU A 221 6.83 -23.77 0.56
N ARG A 222 5.81 -22.91 0.47
CA ARG A 222 4.55 -23.25 -0.19
C ARG A 222 4.77 -23.60 -1.67
N LEU A 223 5.49 -22.76 -2.41
CA LEU A 223 5.77 -22.98 -3.83
C LEU A 223 6.63 -24.23 -4.05
N LYS A 224 7.58 -24.51 -3.16
CA LYS A 224 8.42 -25.70 -3.24
C LYS A 224 7.58 -26.98 -3.20
N VAL A 225 6.65 -27.09 -2.25
CA VAL A 225 5.74 -28.24 -2.14
C VAL A 225 4.88 -28.38 -3.39
N GLU A 226 4.35 -27.27 -3.91
CA GLU A 226 3.52 -27.28 -5.12
C GLU A 226 4.32 -27.71 -6.37
N LEU A 227 5.52 -27.18 -6.54
CA LEU A 227 6.40 -27.53 -7.65
C LEU A 227 6.87 -28.98 -7.59
N GLU A 228 7.11 -29.53 -6.40
CA GLU A 228 7.44 -30.96 -6.22
C GLU A 228 6.27 -31.86 -6.65
N ARG A 229 5.02 -31.49 -6.35
CA ARG A 229 3.84 -32.22 -6.83
C ARG A 229 3.73 -32.16 -8.35
N GLN A 230 3.90 -30.98 -8.94
CA GLN A 230 3.88 -30.80 -10.40
C GLN A 230 5.01 -31.58 -11.08
N ARG A 231 6.18 -31.61 -10.46
CA ARG A 231 7.33 -32.39 -10.94
C ARG A 231 6.98 -33.88 -11.01
N GLN A 232 6.39 -34.43 -9.96
CA GLN A 232 5.97 -35.83 -9.93
C GLN A 232 4.91 -36.13 -11.00
N ALA A 233 3.94 -35.23 -11.19
CA ALA A 233 2.93 -35.35 -12.23
C ALA A 233 3.52 -35.32 -13.65
N ASN A 234 4.59 -34.55 -13.87
CA ASN A 234 5.25 -34.37 -15.17
C ASN A 234 6.45 -35.31 -15.40
N GLY A 235 6.43 -36.53 -14.82
CA GLY A 235 7.49 -37.51 -15.06
C GLY A 235 8.86 -37.11 -14.49
N ASN A 236 8.87 -36.31 -13.43
CA ASN A 236 10.03 -35.88 -12.66
C ASN A 236 11.03 -34.93 -13.37
N THR A 237 10.60 -34.25 -14.43
CA THR A 237 11.49 -33.41 -15.26
C THR A 237 11.11 -31.92 -15.23
N PHE A 238 12.10 -31.07 -14.95
CA PHE A 238 12.07 -29.63 -15.24
C PHE A 238 13.41 -29.24 -15.86
N SER A 239 13.40 -28.36 -16.85
CA SER A 239 14.62 -27.80 -17.47
C SER A 239 15.30 -26.73 -16.61
N TRP A 240 14.69 -26.37 -15.48
CA TRP A 240 15.13 -25.30 -14.59
C TRP A 240 15.20 -25.80 -13.14
N LYS A 241 15.95 -25.07 -12.29
CA LYS A 241 16.10 -25.37 -10.86
C LYS A 241 15.43 -24.27 -10.03
N PHE A 242 14.66 -24.66 -9.03
CA PHE A 242 14.05 -23.74 -8.07
C PHE A 242 14.96 -23.52 -6.87
N GLY A 243 15.18 -22.27 -6.44
CA GLY A 243 16.08 -21.96 -5.34
C GLY A 243 15.73 -20.63 -4.68
N ARG A 244 16.21 -20.45 -3.43
CA ARG A 244 16.07 -19.18 -2.71
C ARG A 244 17.04 -18.15 -3.29
N ASN A 245 16.56 -16.94 -3.50
CA ASN A 245 17.37 -15.80 -3.91
C ASN A 245 17.65 -14.92 -2.68
N ALA A 246 18.92 -14.70 -2.36
CA ALA A 246 19.35 -13.92 -1.20
C ALA A 246 18.84 -12.47 -1.25
N TYR A 247 18.61 -11.91 -2.44
CA TYR A 247 18.08 -10.56 -2.62
C TYR A 247 16.68 -10.37 -2.01
N PHE A 248 15.88 -11.44 -1.94
CA PHE A 248 14.51 -11.41 -1.41
C PHE A 248 14.40 -11.85 0.06
N LYS A 249 15.51 -12.17 0.72
CA LYS A 249 15.52 -12.61 2.12
C LYS A 249 14.82 -11.58 3.01
N ASN A 250 13.90 -12.05 3.87
CA ASN A 250 13.09 -11.24 4.77
C ASN A 250 12.21 -10.16 4.10
N LYS A 251 11.99 -10.21 2.78
CA LYS A 251 11.08 -9.29 2.09
C LYS A 251 9.67 -9.86 2.06
N SER A 252 8.68 -8.99 2.24
CA SER A 252 7.28 -9.32 1.96
C SER A 252 7.03 -9.47 0.45
N ILE A 253 6.04 -10.26 0.07
CA ILE A 253 5.60 -10.36 -1.34
C ILE A 253 5.17 -9.00 -1.90
N GLY A 254 4.68 -8.09 -1.05
CA GLY A 254 4.37 -6.72 -1.43
C GLY A 254 5.60 -5.92 -1.88
N GLU A 255 6.70 -6.03 -1.14
CA GLU A 255 7.98 -5.41 -1.51
C GLU A 255 8.53 -6.01 -2.82
N ILE A 256 8.41 -7.32 -3.00
CA ILE A 256 8.84 -7.99 -4.24
C ILE A 256 8.00 -7.51 -5.43
N LYS A 257 6.68 -7.44 -5.29
CA LYS A 257 5.79 -6.98 -6.36
C LYS A 257 6.03 -5.53 -6.76
N LYS A 258 6.49 -4.67 -5.85
CA LYS A 258 6.86 -3.28 -6.19
C LYS A 258 8.03 -3.19 -7.16
N LEU A 259 8.91 -4.20 -7.21
CA LEU A 259 9.99 -4.26 -8.19
C LEU A 259 9.46 -4.49 -9.62
N LEU A 260 8.22 -4.98 -9.76
CA LEU A 260 7.54 -5.22 -11.04
C LEU A 260 6.86 -3.94 -11.55
N GLY A 261 7.67 -2.91 -11.82
CA GLY A 261 7.22 -1.59 -12.26
C GLY A 261 6.73 -1.49 -13.71
N TYR A 262 6.38 -2.59 -14.37
CA TYR A 262 5.87 -2.51 -15.74
C TYR A 262 4.39 -2.13 -15.76
N ARG A 263 4.01 -1.22 -16.66
CA ARG A 263 2.61 -0.91 -16.96
C ARG A 263 2.33 -1.13 -18.44
N MET A 264 1.22 -1.78 -18.74
CA MET A 264 0.69 -1.83 -20.10
C MET A 264 0.03 -0.50 -20.44
N LEU A 265 0.34 0.03 -21.63
CA LEU A 265 -0.40 1.15 -22.18
C LEU A 265 -1.88 0.73 -22.35
N PRO A 266 -2.85 1.54 -21.88
CA PRO A 266 -4.25 1.30 -22.20
C PRO A 266 -4.39 1.41 -23.72
N GLN A 267 -4.95 0.40 -24.39
CA GLN A 267 -5.11 0.41 -25.84
C GLN A 267 -6.34 1.23 -26.25
N PRO A 268 -6.21 2.39 -26.89
CA PRO A 268 -7.10 2.78 -27.97
C PRO A 268 -6.47 2.40 -29.31
N ALA A 269 -7.29 1.97 -30.27
CA ALA A 269 -6.91 1.50 -31.60
C ALA A 269 -6.00 2.45 -32.43
N LYS A 270 -5.79 3.70 -31.98
CA LYS A 270 -5.01 4.75 -32.66
C LYS A 270 -3.53 4.85 -32.27
N GLU A 271 -3.08 4.25 -31.16
CA GLU A 271 -1.65 4.27 -30.77
C GLU A 271 -0.83 3.13 -31.41
N ARG A 272 -1.44 2.27 -32.24
CA ARG A 272 -0.76 1.15 -32.91
C ARG A 272 0.37 1.57 -33.87
N ASN A 273 0.42 2.84 -34.29
CA ASN A 273 1.29 3.29 -35.38
C ASN A 273 2.34 4.33 -34.96
N GLU A 274 2.70 4.43 -33.68
CA GLU A 274 3.63 5.48 -33.26
C GLU A 274 5.12 5.11 -33.38
N MET A 275 5.45 3.86 -33.67
CA MET A 275 6.78 3.44 -34.11
C MET A 275 6.61 2.74 -35.46
N PRO A 276 7.10 3.34 -36.57
CA PRO A 276 7.01 2.70 -37.88
C PRO A 276 7.75 1.36 -37.82
N MET A 277 7.11 0.31 -38.33
CA MET A 277 7.76 -0.98 -38.54
C MET A 277 8.56 -0.87 -39.83
N PRO A 278 9.90 -1.07 -39.81
CA PRO A 278 10.71 -1.11 -41.01
C PRO A 278 10.15 -2.09 -42.05
N GLU A 279 10.06 -1.68 -43.32
CA GLU A 279 9.62 -2.55 -44.42
C GLU A 279 10.55 -3.76 -44.60
N ASP A 280 11.84 -3.65 -44.24
CA ASP A 280 12.80 -4.76 -44.24
C ASP A 280 12.44 -5.89 -43.25
N LEU A 281 11.64 -5.62 -42.22
CA LEU A 281 11.10 -6.64 -41.32
C LEU A 281 9.90 -7.40 -41.93
N LEU A 282 9.47 -7.07 -43.15
CA LEU A 282 8.45 -7.83 -43.89
C LEU A 282 9.07 -8.98 -44.71
N ASN A 283 10.40 -9.01 -44.88
CA ASN A 283 11.14 -10.06 -45.60
C ASN A 283 11.84 -11.06 -44.65
N LEU A 284 11.30 -11.26 -43.44
CA LEU A 284 11.87 -12.14 -42.41
C LEU A 284 11.84 -13.63 -42.78
N GLU A 285 11.06 -14.03 -43.79
CA GLU A 285 10.90 -15.44 -44.21
C GLU A 285 12.17 -16.03 -44.83
N ASN A 286 13.05 -15.20 -45.40
CA ASN A 286 14.28 -15.65 -46.07
C ASN A 286 15.55 -15.50 -45.22
N PHE A 287 15.44 -15.06 -43.96
CA PHE A 287 16.60 -14.89 -43.10
C PHE A 287 16.96 -16.21 -42.41
N ASN A 288 18.20 -16.66 -42.57
CA ASN A 288 18.70 -17.87 -41.90
C ASN A 288 19.11 -17.52 -40.46
N TYR A 289 18.20 -17.71 -39.50
CA TYR A 289 18.46 -17.43 -38.10
C TYR A 289 19.39 -18.50 -37.48
N PRO A 290 20.40 -18.08 -36.69
CA PRO A 290 21.22 -19.03 -35.97
C PRO A 290 20.40 -19.75 -34.89
N VAL A 291 20.70 -21.02 -34.64
CA VAL A 291 20.06 -21.84 -33.60
C VAL A 291 20.33 -21.26 -32.20
N GLU A 292 21.50 -20.66 -32.01
CA GLU A 292 21.88 -19.96 -30.78
C GLU A 292 22.42 -18.58 -31.12
N PHE A 293 21.99 -17.57 -30.36
CA PHE A 293 22.47 -16.20 -30.51
C PHE A 293 22.73 -15.58 -29.13
N ASP A 294 23.90 -14.98 -28.98
CA ASP A 294 24.30 -14.26 -27.78
C ASP A 294 24.93 -12.93 -28.19
N SER A 295 24.25 -11.83 -27.89
CA SER A 295 24.71 -10.47 -28.24
C SER A 295 26.10 -10.16 -27.66
N ARG A 296 26.45 -10.74 -26.51
CA ARG A 296 27.76 -10.53 -25.87
C ARG A 296 28.89 -11.14 -26.71
N LYS A 297 28.61 -12.25 -27.39
CA LYS A 297 29.57 -12.93 -28.28
C LYS A 297 29.58 -12.32 -29.67
N HIS A 298 28.42 -11.86 -30.15
CA HIS A 298 28.28 -11.31 -31.49
C HIS A 298 28.87 -9.90 -31.62
N TRP A 299 28.78 -9.09 -30.56
CA TRP A 299 29.41 -7.75 -30.48
C TRP A 299 30.44 -7.70 -29.34
N PRO A 300 31.61 -8.35 -29.51
CA PRO A 300 32.62 -8.45 -28.45
C PRO A 300 33.17 -7.08 -28.01
N GLN A 301 33.21 -6.10 -28.92
CA GLN A 301 33.60 -4.71 -28.61
C GLN A 301 32.62 -4.03 -27.63
N CYS A 302 31.37 -4.49 -27.58
CA CYS A 302 30.33 -4.01 -26.69
C CYS A 302 30.04 -4.95 -25.52
N GLU A 303 30.81 -6.04 -25.36
CA GLU A 303 30.56 -7.09 -24.37
C GLU A 303 30.50 -6.53 -22.93
N LYS A 304 31.34 -5.55 -22.61
CA LYS A 304 31.32 -4.87 -21.29
C LYS A 304 30.04 -4.10 -21.03
N VAL A 305 29.43 -3.51 -22.05
CA VAL A 305 28.16 -2.75 -21.94
C VAL A 305 27.00 -3.73 -21.83
N ILE A 306 26.94 -4.71 -22.74
CA ILE A 306 25.85 -5.70 -22.84
C ILE A 306 25.81 -6.62 -21.60
N SER A 307 26.98 -6.97 -21.06
CA SER A 307 27.08 -7.83 -19.87
C SER A 307 26.85 -7.08 -18.56
N PHE A 308 26.70 -5.75 -18.57
CA PHE A 308 26.53 -4.98 -17.35
C PHE A 308 25.12 -5.14 -16.78
N ILE A 309 25.02 -5.74 -15.59
CA ILE A 309 23.75 -5.95 -14.89
C ILE A 309 23.45 -4.74 -14.00
N LYS A 310 22.46 -3.94 -14.40
CA LYS A 310 21.98 -2.78 -13.63
C LYS A 310 21.10 -3.21 -12.46
N ASP A 311 21.17 -2.46 -11.36
CA ASP A 311 20.33 -2.65 -10.17
C ASP A 311 19.33 -1.48 -10.04
N GLN A 312 18.04 -1.79 -10.08
CA GLN A 312 16.95 -0.82 -9.89
C GLN A 312 16.66 -0.48 -8.41
N ALA A 313 17.41 -1.07 -7.49
CA ALA A 313 17.25 -0.95 -6.05
C ALA A 313 15.81 -1.23 -5.58
N ASN A 314 15.35 -0.54 -4.53
CA ASN A 314 13.99 -0.68 -3.99
C ASN A 314 13.00 0.30 -4.66
N CYS A 315 12.97 0.28 -5.99
CA CYS A 315 12.14 1.16 -6.83
C CYS A 315 11.58 0.38 -8.01
N GLY A 316 10.29 0.53 -8.32
CA GLY A 316 9.62 -0.08 -9.48
C GLY A 316 9.99 0.62 -10.79
N SER A 317 11.28 0.69 -11.10
CA SER A 317 11.84 1.40 -12.26
C SER A 317 12.39 0.45 -13.34
N CYS A 318 12.04 -0.83 -13.30
CA CYS A 318 12.47 -1.82 -14.30
C CYS A 318 12.22 -1.37 -15.75
N TRP A 319 11.14 -0.61 -16.00
CA TRP A 319 10.80 -0.03 -17.29
C TRP A 319 11.81 1.01 -17.79
N ALA A 320 12.43 1.76 -16.88
CA ALA A 320 13.46 2.75 -17.19
C ALA A 320 14.83 2.06 -17.33
N VAL A 321 15.14 1.16 -16.40
CA VAL A 321 16.41 0.41 -16.38
C VAL A 321 16.56 -0.46 -17.63
N SER A 322 15.55 -1.24 -17.99
CA SER A 322 15.60 -2.11 -19.18
C SER A 322 15.73 -1.30 -20.46
N SER A 323 14.97 -0.21 -20.61
CA SER A 323 15.06 0.67 -21.76
C SER A 323 16.43 1.34 -21.88
N ALA A 324 16.98 1.89 -20.80
CA ALA A 324 18.29 2.52 -20.82
C ALA A 324 19.41 1.51 -21.11
N SER A 325 19.29 0.26 -20.64
CA SER A 325 20.22 -0.82 -21.01
C SER A 325 20.21 -1.06 -22.52
N VAL A 326 19.03 -1.26 -23.13
CA VAL A 326 18.91 -1.44 -24.59
C VAL A 326 19.45 -0.24 -25.36
N MET A 327 19.20 0.99 -24.89
CA MET A 327 19.74 2.21 -25.51
C MET A 327 21.27 2.23 -25.43
N SER A 328 21.86 1.81 -24.31
CA SER A 328 23.32 1.75 -24.12
C SER A 328 23.93 0.73 -25.09
N ASP A 329 23.37 -0.48 -25.13
CA ASP A 329 23.81 -1.57 -26.02
C ASP A 329 23.76 -1.13 -27.48
N ARG A 330 22.62 -0.60 -27.92
CA ARG A 330 22.42 -0.16 -29.30
C ARG A 330 23.28 1.04 -29.67
N THR A 331 23.57 1.94 -28.73
CA THR A 331 24.49 3.06 -28.98
C THR A 331 25.92 2.54 -29.18
N CYS A 332 26.35 1.57 -28.37
CA CYS A 332 27.65 0.92 -28.57
C CYS A 332 27.73 0.21 -29.92
N ILE A 333 26.73 -0.61 -30.26
CA ILE A 333 26.68 -1.36 -31.52
C ILE A 333 26.66 -0.42 -32.73
N ALA A 334 25.81 0.61 -32.70
CA ALA A 334 25.67 1.56 -33.80
C ALA A 334 26.91 2.45 -34.00
N THR A 335 27.77 2.55 -32.98
CA THR A 335 29.03 3.30 -33.04
C THR A 335 30.24 2.37 -33.18
N ASP A 336 30.02 1.08 -33.46
CA ASP A 336 31.04 0.05 -33.56
C ASP A 336 32.03 0.04 -32.38
N GLY A 337 31.50 0.18 -31.16
CA GLY A 337 32.30 0.19 -29.94
C GLY A 337 33.02 1.50 -29.62
N GLN A 338 32.80 2.59 -30.39
CA GLN A 338 33.34 3.90 -30.02
C GLN A 338 32.67 4.47 -28.76
N PHE A 339 31.38 4.20 -28.56
CA PHE A 339 30.66 4.55 -27.35
C PHE A 339 30.48 3.33 -26.44
N THR A 340 31.20 3.28 -25.32
CA THR A 340 31.16 2.14 -24.37
C THR A 340 30.66 2.52 -22.97
N THR A 341 29.99 3.67 -22.86
CA THR A 341 29.44 4.17 -21.59
C THR A 341 27.95 3.80 -21.46
N LEU A 342 27.43 3.79 -20.23
CA LEU A 342 26.02 3.55 -19.96
C LEU A 342 25.20 4.83 -20.08
N LEU A 343 24.00 4.74 -20.66
CA LEU A 343 23.00 5.80 -20.65
C LEU A 343 22.16 5.75 -19.36
N SER A 344 21.75 6.94 -18.91
CA SER A 344 21.16 7.18 -17.59
C SER A 344 19.71 6.72 -17.48
N ASP A 345 19.48 5.60 -16.81
CA ASP A 345 18.15 5.20 -16.36
C ASP A 345 17.53 6.18 -15.35
N ALA A 346 18.34 7.00 -14.66
CA ALA A 346 17.87 8.08 -13.79
C ALA A 346 17.15 9.21 -14.57
N GLU A 347 17.59 9.51 -15.79
CA GLU A 347 16.92 10.48 -16.68
C GLU A 347 15.49 10.02 -16.99
N LEU A 348 15.34 8.77 -17.44
CA LEU A 348 14.00 8.20 -17.71
C LEU A 348 13.15 8.15 -16.45
N LEU A 349 13.72 7.67 -15.34
CA LEU A 349 13.02 7.51 -14.06
C LEU A 349 12.43 8.83 -13.55
N SER A 350 13.20 9.92 -13.61
CA SER A 350 12.87 11.17 -12.93
C SER A 350 12.38 12.29 -13.85
N CYS A 351 12.84 12.34 -15.11
CA CYS A 351 12.59 13.44 -16.03
C CYS A 351 11.56 13.12 -17.13
N CYS A 352 11.35 11.84 -17.48
CA CYS A 352 10.32 11.49 -18.45
C CYS A 352 8.92 11.40 -17.81
N THR A 353 8.24 12.54 -17.72
CA THR A 353 6.87 12.63 -17.16
C THR A 353 5.84 11.85 -17.97
N ALA A 354 6.03 11.71 -19.28
CA ALA A 354 5.15 10.93 -20.15
C ALA A 354 5.36 9.42 -20.00
N CYS A 355 6.52 8.97 -19.51
CA CYS A 355 6.89 7.56 -19.47
C CYS A 355 6.24 6.80 -18.30
N GLY A 356 5.62 7.47 -17.32
CA GLY A 356 4.91 6.80 -16.25
C GLY A 356 5.03 7.53 -14.91
N TYR A 357 5.06 6.75 -13.83
CA TYR A 357 4.95 7.21 -12.45
C TYR A 357 6.22 6.94 -11.64
N GLY A 358 7.39 7.01 -12.29
CA GLY A 358 8.69 6.82 -11.65
C GLY A 358 8.83 5.42 -11.01
N CYS A 359 9.07 5.39 -9.69
CA CYS A 359 9.14 4.15 -8.91
C CYS A 359 7.81 3.38 -8.79
N ASN A 360 6.69 3.96 -9.22
CA ASN A 360 5.38 3.31 -9.24
C ASN A 360 5.04 2.71 -10.62
N GLY A 361 6.06 2.56 -11.47
CA GLY A 361 5.98 1.89 -12.76
C GLY A 361 5.69 2.80 -13.95
N GLY A 362 5.97 2.29 -15.14
CA GLY A 362 5.93 3.05 -16.39
C GLY A 362 5.91 2.19 -17.65
N TYR A 363 6.02 2.87 -18.79
CA TYR A 363 5.73 2.39 -20.13
C TYR A 363 7.02 2.39 -20.98
N PRO A 364 7.68 1.23 -21.18
CA PRO A 364 8.92 1.14 -21.96
C PRO A 364 8.82 1.73 -23.39
N GLN A 365 7.65 1.66 -24.03
CA GLN A 365 7.48 2.20 -25.40
C GLN A 365 7.72 3.72 -25.44
N ARG A 366 7.30 4.43 -24.38
CA ARG A 366 7.44 5.89 -24.32
C ARG A 366 8.88 6.33 -24.02
N THR A 367 9.70 5.46 -23.42
CA THR A 367 11.12 5.79 -23.16
C THR A 367 11.91 5.89 -24.45
N PHE A 368 11.64 5.03 -25.45
CA PHE A 368 12.30 5.09 -26.75
C PHE A 368 11.94 6.37 -27.51
N LYS A 369 10.70 6.85 -27.40
CA LYS A 369 10.34 8.18 -27.91
C LYS A 369 11.08 9.29 -27.17
N TYR A 370 11.15 9.22 -25.85
CA TYR A 370 11.91 10.18 -25.07
C TYR A 370 13.37 10.23 -25.51
N TRP A 371 13.99 9.08 -25.76
CA TRP A 371 15.36 9.00 -26.27
C TRP A 371 15.54 9.68 -27.64
N VAL A 372 14.56 9.54 -28.54
CA VAL A 372 14.57 10.24 -29.84
C VAL A 372 14.41 11.74 -29.68
N TYR A 373 13.41 12.21 -28.93
CA TYR A 373 13.04 13.63 -28.91
C TYR A 373 13.81 14.46 -27.89
N SER A 374 14.22 13.86 -26.78
CA SER A 374 14.87 14.56 -25.66
C SER A 374 16.32 14.13 -25.46
N GLY A 375 16.73 12.98 -26.00
CA GLY A 375 18.07 12.43 -25.78
C GLY A 375 18.28 11.96 -24.35
N MET A 376 19.35 11.20 -24.15
CA MET A 376 19.70 10.56 -22.90
C MET A 376 21.13 10.94 -22.50
N PRO A 377 21.37 11.44 -21.28
CA PRO A 377 22.73 11.62 -20.78
C PRO A 377 23.36 10.29 -20.37
N THR A 378 24.68 10.28 -20.19
CA THR A 378 25.39 9.17 -19.55
C THR A 378 24.97 9.00 -18.09
N GLY A 379 24.93 7.76 -17.60
CA GLY A 379 24.58 7.44 -16.22
C GLY A 379 25.01 6.05 -15.81
N GLY A 380 25.88 5.98 -14.82
CA GLY A 380 26.36 4.74 -14.22
C GLY A 380 25.55 4.32 -12.99
N PRO A 381 26.00 3.26 -12.29
CA PRO A 381 25.37 2.79 -11.07
C PRO A 381 25.45 3.84 -9.95
N TYR A 382 24.70 3.62 -8.87
CA TYR A 382 24.76 4.45 -7.68
C TYR A 382 26.20 4.64 -7.18
N GLY A 383 26.56 5.89 -6.88
CA GLY A 383 27.90 6.26 -6.40
C GLY A 383 28.97 6.38 -7.48
N SER A 384 28.62 6.23 -8.77
CA SER A 384 29.58 6.46 -9.86
C SER A 384 29.76 7.96 -10.15
N ASN A 385 31.02 8.39 -10.34
CA ASN A 385 31.38 9.80 -10.56
C ASN A 385 31.79 10.11 -12.02
N GLY A 386 31.87 9.09 -12.89
CA GLY A 386 32.34 9.22 -14.27
C GLY A 386 31.23 9.43 -15.31
N THR A 387 30.01 9.75 -14.88
CA THR A 387 28.86 9.92 -15.78
C THR A 387 28.02 11.11 -15.33
N CYS A 388 27.23 11.69 -16.24
CA CYS A 388 26.45 12.89 -15.95
C CYS A 388 25.39 12.65 -14.86
N LYS A 389 24.58 11.59 -15.00
CA LYS A 389 23.47 11.26 -14.08
C LYS A 389 23.53 9.80 -13.62
N PRO A 390 24.34 9.50 -12.59
CA PRO A 390 24.36 8.17 -11.98
C PRO A 390 23.02 7.84 -11.31
N TYR A 391 22.77 6.54 -11.10
CA TYR A 391 21.53 6.11 -10.46
C TYR A 391 21.40 6.69 -9.04
N PRO A 392 20.29 7.36 -8.69
CA PRO A 392 20.20 8.13 -7.45
C PRO A 392 19.79 7.30 -6.22
N ILE A 393 19.39 6.04 -6.40
CA ILE A 393 18.87 5.19 -5.32
C ILE A 393 19.93 4.14 -4.95
N PRO A 394 20.35 4.06 -3.67
CA PRO A 394 21.32 3.06 -3.25
C PRO A 394 20.73 1.64 -3.32
N PRO A 395 21.51 0.64 -3.75
CA PRO A 395 21.18 -0.77 -3.57
C PRO A 395 20.91 -1.05 -2.09
N CYS A 396 19.80 -1.72 -1.77
CA CYS A 396 19.47 -1.98 -0.37
C CYS A 396 18.62 -3.24 -0.17
N SER A 397 19.05 -4.06 0.79
CA SER A 397 18.37 -5.28 1.22
C SER A 397 17.19 -5.00 2.17
N ASN A 398 17.28 -4.01 3.07
CA ASN A 398 16.28 -3.76 4.13
C ASN A 398 15.74 -2.31 4.18
N CYS A 399 15.56 -1.66 3.02
CA CYS A 399 15.09 -0.27 2.97
C CYS A 399 13.58 -0.17 2.82
N SER A 400 13.00 0.88 3.42
CA SER A 400 11.62 1.28 3.20
C SER A 400 11.40 1.76 1.76
N GLU A 401 10.13 1.99 1.42
CA GLU A 401 9.69 2.46 0.11
C GLU A 401 10.42 3.73 -0.35
N THR A 402 10.99 3.68 -1.56
CA THR A 402 11.70 4.81 -2.16
C THR A 402 10.75 5.67 -2.97
N ARG A 403 10.68 6.96 -2.65
CA ARG A 403 9.98 7.94 -3.49
C ARG A 403 10.76 8.21 -4.77
N THR A 404 10.05 8.46 -5.86
CA THR A 404 10.68 8.87 -7.13
C THR A 404 11.56 10.11 -6.89
N PRO A 405 12.85 10.07 -7.25
CA PRO A 405 13.74 11.23 -7.18
C PRO A 405 13.22 12.37 -8.06
N LYS A 406 13.51 13.61 -7.66
CA LYS A 406 13.20 14.77 -8.49
C LYS A 406 14.12 14.79 -9.71
N CYS A 407 13.58 15.18 -10.86
CA CYS A 407 14.38 15.42 -12.07
C CYS A 407 15.46 16.48 -11.80
N SER A 408 16.73 16.09 -11.90
CA SER A 408 17.85 17.04 -11.91
C SER A 408 17.98 17.69 -13.28
N LYS A 409 18.21 19.00 -13.33
CA LYS A 409 18.46 19.75 -14.58
C LYS A 409 19.95 19.90 -14.92
N SER A 410 20.83 19.27 -14.15
CA SER A 410 22.29 19.31 -14.35
C SER A 410 22.91 17.92 -14.13
N CYS A 411 24.14 17.75 -14.63
CA CYS A 411 24.99 16.63 -14.26
C CYS A 411 25.48 16.77 -12.81
N ILE A 412 26.07 15.71 -12.25
CA ILE A 412 26.83 15.80 -11.00
C ILE A 412 28.00 16.78 -11.14
N SER A 413 28.35 17.46 -10.05
CA SER A 413 29.35 18.55 -10.08
C SER A 413 30.76 18.11 -10.46
N THR A 414 31.08 16.82 -10.32
CA THR A 414 32.39 16.26 -10.69
C THR A 414 32.48 15.92 -12.18
N TYR A 415 31.37 15.97 -12.92
CA TYR A 415 31.33 15.61 -14.33
C TYR A 415 31.65 16.83 -15.21
N PRO A 416 32.55 16.71 -16.21
CA PRO A 416 33.11 17.86 -16.92
C PRO A 416 32.16 18.49 -17.95
N LEU A 417 31.22 17.72 -18.51
CA LEU A 417 30.30 18.20 -19.54
C LEU A 417 29.00 18.71 -18.91
N SER A 418 28.38 19.69 -19.56
CA SER A 418 27.01 20.08 -19.23
C SER A 418 26.01 19.02 -19.65
N LEU A 419 24.81 19.07 -19.06
CA LEU A 419 23.75 18.11 -19.39
C LEU A 419 23.39 18.11 -20.87
N ASN A 420 23.44 19.26 -21.55
CA ASN A 420 23.08 19.35 -22.96
C ASN A 420 24.18 18.79 -23.87
N GLU A 421 25.45 18.94 -23.51
CA GLU A 421 26.60 18.40 -24.25
C GLU A 421 26.67 16.88 -24.15
N ASP A 422 26.20 16.30 -23.05
CA ASP A 422 26.20 14.86 -22.82
C ASP A 422 24.95 14.14 -23.37
N ARG A 423 24.09 14.79 -24.15
CA ARG A 423 22.87 14.16 -24.68
C ARG A 423 23.15 13.28 -25.89
N HIS A 424 22.79 12.00 -25.77
CA HIS A 424 22.81 11.03 -26.86
C HIS A 424 21.39 10.74 -27.35
N TYR A 425 21.16 10.94 -28.64
CA TYR A 425 19.83 10.86 -29.25
C TYR A 425 19.63 9.55 -30.00
N GLY A 426 18.44 8.96 -29.82
CA GLY A 426 17.96 7.93 -30.72
C GLY A 426 17.63 8.54 -32.08
N LYS A 427 17.69 7.74 -33.14
CA LYS A 427 17.22 8.14 -34.46
C LYS A 427 15.86 7.51 -34.74
N LEU A 428 14.96 8.26 -35.35
CA LEU A 428 13.79 7.67 -36.00
C LEU A 428 14.28 6.82 -37.16
N PHE A 429 13.65 5.66 -37.35
CA PHE A 429 13.82 4.92 -38.58
C PHE A 429 13.27 5.78 -39.73
N GLN A 430 14.15 6.18 -40.66
CA GLN A 430 13.74 6.75 -41.94
C GLN A 430 13.56 5.56 -42.87
N ALA A 431 12.30 5.31 -43.27
CA ALA A 431 11.97 4.32 -44.28
C ALA A 431 12.51 4.74 -45.65
#